data_AF-A0A183UQR1-F1
#
_entry.id   AF-A0A183UQR1-F1
#
_cell.length_a   1.000
_cell.length_b   1.000
_cell.length_c   1.000
_cell.angle_alpha   90.00
_cell.angle_beta   90.00
_cell.angle_gamma   90.00
#
_symmetry.space_group_name_H-M   'P 1'
#
loop_
_entity.id
_entity.type
_entity.pdbx_description
1 polymer ?
#
loop_
_entity_poly.entity_id
_entity_poly.type
_entity_poly.pdbx_seq_one_letter_code
_entity_poly.pdbx_strand_id
1 'polypeptide(L)'
;MTEEFDDEPHGHITSLAVKRSYRRLGLARKLMDQTARVMIEIYNVRFVTLHVRVTNRAALNLYENSLGFSICHVEAKYYADGEDAYAMRRSLVKFAADNHIEPAKKEAFFATSNGKDAARKRRNVG
;
A
#
# COMPACT_ATOMS: atom_id res chain seq x y z
N MET A 1 2.94 -7.87 -16.33
CA MET A 1 2.32 -6.57 -16.66
C MET A 1 2.69 -5.65 -15.53
N THR A 2 3.74 -4.84 -15.71
CA THR A 2 4.20 -3.91 -14.67
C THR A 2 3.24 -2.74 -14.64
N GLU A 3 2.55 -2.52 -13.51
CA GLU A 3 1.76 -1.31 -13.28
C GLU A 3 2.67 -0.09 -13.48
N GLU A 4 2.31 0.80 -14.41
CA GLU A 4 2.99 2.08 -14.63
C GLU A 4 2.65 3.03 -13.48
N PHE A 5 3.30 2.82 -12.34
CA PHE A 5 3.43 3.86 -11.35
C PHE A 5 4.37 4.92 -11.95
N ASP A 6 3.85 6.12 -12.16
CA ASP A 6 4.63 7.34 -12.47
C ASP A 6 5.89 7.36 -11.58
N ASP A 7 6.93 8.13 -11.94
CA ASP A 7 8.26 8.21 -11.28
C ASP A 7 8.28 8.50 -9.76
N GLU A 8 7.12 8.51 -9.10
CA GLU A 8 6.92 8.51 -7.66
C GLU A 8 7.49 7.25 -6.97
N PRO A 9 8.44 7.41 -6.03
CA PRO A 9 9.00 6.31 -5.26
C PRO A 9 7.92 5.55 -4.49
N HIS A 10 7.84 4.25 -4.72
CA HIS A 10 6.86 3.37 -4.08
C HIS A 10 7.49 2.05 -3.62
N GLY A 11 6.89 1.45 -2.60
CA GLY A 11 7.25 0.12 -2.10
C GLY A 11 6.20 -0.90 -2.51
N HIS A 12 6.60 -2.17 -2.63
CA HIS A 12 5.69 -3.27 -2.87
C HIS A 12 5.87 -4.36 -1.82
N ILE A 13 4.77 -4.88 -1.28
CA ILE A 13 4.81 -6.00 -0.32
C ILE A 13 4.66 -7.31 -1.09
N THR A 14 5.78 -8.01 -1.26
CA THR A 14 5.82 -9.30 -1.95
C THR A 14 5.14 -10.41 -1.15
N SER A 15 5.38 -10.46 0.17
CA SER A 15 4.86 -11.53 1.02
C SER A 15 4.83 -11.11 2.49
N LEU A 16 3.76 -11.51 3.18
CA LEU A 16 3.60 -11.35 4.62
C LEU A 16 2.89 -12.58 5.18
N ALA A 17 3.49 -13.23 6.17
CA ALA A 17 2.92 -14.41 6.80
C ALA A 17 3.09 -14.37 8.33
N VAL A 18 2.03 -14.77 9.03
CA VAL A 18 2.06 -15.03 10.48
C VAL A 18 1.46 -16.41 10.73
N LYS A 19 2.21 -17.27 11.42
CA LYS A 19 1.77 -18.61 11.83
C LYS A 19 0.45 -18.54 12.59
N ARG A 20 -0.49 -19.45 12.28
CA ARG A 20 -1.88 -19.41 12.79
C ARG A 20 -1.97 -19.27 14.31
N SER A 21 -1.13 -20.00 15.06
CA SER A 21 -1.08 -19.97 16.53
C SER A 21 -0.63 -18.62 17.11
N TYR A 22 -0.03 -17.75 16.31
CA TYR A 22 0.47 -16.43 16.72
C TYR A 22 -0.33 -15.26 16.07
N ARG A 23 -1.45 -15.57 15.43
CA ARG A 23 -2.35 -14.54 14.88
C ARG A 23 -3.11 -13.83 16.00
N ARG A 24 -3.65 -12.64 15.68
CA ARG A 24 -4.37 -11.75 16.62
C ARG A 24 -3.52 -11.20 17.78
N LEU A 25 -2.20 -11.35 17.71
CA LEU A 25 -1.23 -10.72 18.63
C LEU A 25 -0.65 -9.39 18.10
N GLY A 26 -1.20 -8.86 17.01
CA GLY A 26 -0.73 -7.62 16.38
C GLY A 26 0.59 -7.73 15.60
N LEU A 27 1.16 -8.94 15.44
CA LEU A 27 2.46 -9.13 14.78
C LEU A 27 2.50 -8.61 13.34
N ALA A 28 1.48 -8.93 12.53
CA ALA A 28 1.41 -8.47 11.15
C ALA A 28 1.41 -6.94 11.04
N ARG A 29 0.72 -6.26 11.96
CA ARG A 29 0.71 -4.79 12.03
C ARG A 29 2.09 -4.25 12.34
N LYS A 30 2.74 -4.78 13.39
CA LYS A 30 4.09 -4.37 13.78
C LYS A 30 5.09 -4.52 12.63
N LEU A 31 5.07 -5.66 11.94
CA LEU A 31 5.95 -5.90 10.79
C LEU A 31 5.70 -4.89 9.66
N MET A 32 4.43 -4.63 9.33
CA MET A 32 4.06 -3.69 8.27
C MET A 32 4.41 -2.24 8.61
N ASP A 33 4.19 -1.80 9.85
CA ASP A 33 4.50 -0.44 10.27
C ASP A 33 6.02 -0.21 10.35
N GLN A 34 6.79 -1.20 10.81
CA GLN A 34 8.26 -1.13 10.75
C GLN A 34 8.78 -1.08 9.31
N THR A 35 8.21 -1.90 8.42
CA THR A 35 8.56 -1.90 7.00
C THR A 35 8.25 -0.54 6.36
N ALA A 36 7.06 0.00 6.60
CA ALA A 36 6.66 1.32 6.10
C ALA A 36 7.59 2.44 6.60
N ARG A 37 7.97 2.40 7.88
CA ARG A 37 8.91 3.37 8.46
C ARG A 37 10.26 3.35 7.74
N VAL A 38 10.86 2.18 7.56
CA VAL A 38 12.14 2.03 6.86
C VAL A 38 12.04 2.47 5.39
N MET A 39 10.92 2.16 4.72
CA MET A 39 10.64 2.60 3.36
C MET A 39 10.61 4.14 3.24
N ILE A 40 10.03 4.84 4.22
CA ILE A 40 10.00 6.30 4.28
C ILE A 40 11.40 6.86 4.55
N GLU A 41 12.04 6.38 5.62
CA GLU A 41 13.29 6.94 6.16
C GLU A 41 14.45 6.78 5.17
N ILE A 42 14.56 5.63 4.48
CA ILE A 42 15.70 5.33 3.61
C ILE A 42 15.43 5.68 2.15
N TYR A 43 14.22 5.42 1.67
CA TYR A 43 13.91 5.43 0.24
C TYR A 43 12.90 6.49 -0.16
N ASN A 44 12.41 7.32 0.77
CA ASN A 44 11.40 8.34 0.50
C ASN A 44 10.12 7.77 -0.17
N VAL A 45 9.78 6.51 0.12
CA VAL A 45 8.61 5.83 -0.45
C VAL A 45 7.34 6.53 -0.02
N ARG A 46 6.57 7.03 -1.00
CA ARG A 46 5.36 7.82 -0.74
C ARG A 46 4.11 6.97 -0.61
N PHE A 47 4.13 5.75 -1.13
CA PHE A 47 3.05 4.78 -0.96
C PHE A 47 3.54 3.33 -1.09
N VAL A 48 2.75 2.41 -0.55
CA VAL A 48 3.01 0.98 -0.63
C VAL A 48 1.86 0.27 -1.33
N THR A 49 2.17 -0.67 -2.22
CA THR A 49 1.20 -1.52 -2.90
C THR A 49 1.32 -2.98 -2.52
N LEU A 50 0.24 -3.73 -2.75
CA LEU A 50 0.20 -5.19 -2.65
C LEU A 50 -0.97 -5.74 -3.46
N HIS A 51 -0.91 -7.04 -3.73
CA HIS A 51 -2.01 -7.82 -4.29
C HIS A 51 -2.55 -8.80 -3.26
N VAL A 52 -3.87 -8.92 -3.19
CA VAL A 52 -4.54 -9.85 -2.29
C VAL A 52 -5.72 -10.54 -2.99
N ARG A 53 -5.82 -11.86 -2.81
CA ARG A 53 -6.97 -12.67 -3.23
C ARG A 53 -8.28 -12.05 -2.78
N VAL A 54 -9.23 -11.90 -3.70
CA VAL A 54 -10.57 -11.33 -3.40
C VAL A 54 -11.33 -12.16 -2.36
N THR A 55 -11.04 -13.46 -2.26
CA THR A 55 -11.67 -14.35 -1.28
C THR A 55 -11.01 -14.31 0.11
N ASN A 56 -9.84 -13.69 0.27
CA ASN A 56 -9.09 -13.69 1.53
C ASN A 56 -9.59 -12.63 2.53
N ARG A 57 -10.77 -12.87 3.11
CA ARG A 57 -11.45 -11.99 4.08
C ARG A 57 -10.57 -11.55 5.24
N ALA A 58 -9.71 -12.45 5.75
CA ALA A 58 -8.84 -12.15 6.89
C ALA A 58 -7.74 -11.13 6.52
N ALA A 59 -7.13 -11.28 5.34
CA ALA A 59 -6.14 -10.33 4.85
C ALA A 59 -6.77 -9.00 4.46
N LEU A 60 -7.94 -9.01 3.81
CA LEU A 60 -8.68 -7.79 3.47
C LEU A 60 -8.98 -6.96 4.72
N ASN A 61 -9.53 -7.59 5.76
CA ASN A 61 -9.78 -6.91 7.02
C ASN A 61 -8.50 -6.35 7.69
N LEU A 62 -7.37 -7.06 7.57
CA LEU A 62 -6.09 -6.57 8.06
C LEU A 62 -5.63 -5.33 7.26
N TYR A 63 -5.64 -5.40 5.93
CA TYR A 63 -5.11 -4.33 5.08
C TYR A 63 -6.00 -3.08 5.14
N GLU A 64 -7.31 -3.23 4.98
CA GLU A 64 -8.24 -2.09 4.98
C GLU A 64 -8.39 -1.49 6.39
N ASN A 65 -8.91 -2.29 7.33
CA ASN A 65 -9.38 -1.76 8.60
C ASN A 65 -8.26 -1.54 9.63
N SER A 66 -7.14 -2.27 9.50
CA SER A 66 -6.06 -2.19 10.48
C SER A 66 -4.81 -1.47 9.97
N LEU A 67 -4.61 -1.39 8.65
CA LEU A 67 -3.39 -0.83 8.07
C LEU A 67 -3.67 0.34 7.13
N GLY A 68 -4.93 0.68 6.85
CA GLY A 68 -5.28 1.86 6.05
C GLY A 68 -4.92 1.72 4.56
N PHE A 69 -4.89 0.50 4.03
CA PHE A 69 -4.89 0.29 2.59
C PHE A 69 -6.28 0.54 2.01
N SER A 70 -6.33 1.02 0.78
CA SER A 70 -7.55 1.10 -0.02
C SER A 70 -7.40 0.29 -1.30
N ILE A 71 -8.51 -0.30 -1.76
CA ILE A 71 -8.57 -0.97 -3.06
C ILE A 71 -8.43 0.09 -4.16
N CYS A 72 -7.49 -0.12 -5.08
CA CYS A 72 -7.31 0.72 -6.26
C CYS A 72 -8.14 0.19 -7.43
N HIS A 73 -7.97 -1.08 -7.77
CA HIS A 73 -8.70 -1.77 -8.83
C HIS A 73 -8.65 -3.30 -8.63
N VAL A 74 -9.41 -4.02 -9.45
CA VAL A 74 -9.38 -5.49 -9.52
C VAL A 74 -8.51 -5.91 -10.69
N GLU A 75 -7.61 -6.86 -10.45
CA GLU A 75 -6.84 -7.54 -11.48
C GLU A 75 -7.43 -8.91 -11.75
N ALA A 76 -8.01 -9.05 -12.94
CA ALA A 76 -8.69 -10.27 -13.35
C ALA A 76 -7.69 -11.41 -13.56
N LYS A 77 -7.99 -12.59 -13.01
CA LYS A 77 -7.18 -13.82 -13.14
C LYS A 77 -5.70 -13.62 -12.78
N TYR A 78 -5.44 -12.82 -11.75
CA TYR A 78 -4.08 -12.52 -11.29
C TYR A 78 -3.34 -13.78 -10.79
N TYR A 79 -4.05 -14.64 -10.04
CA TYR A 79 -3.48 -15.87 -9.52
C TYR A 79 -3.56 -17.00 -10.55
N ALA A 80 -2.64 -17.96 -10.45
CA ALA A 80 -2.49 -19.07 -11.42
C ALA A 80 -3.73 -19.98 -11.52
N ASP A 81 -4.57 -20.01 -10.49
CA ASP A 81 -5.86 -20.72 -10.46
C ASP A 81 -7.00 -19.92 -11.12
N GLY A 82 -6.70 -18.74 -11.65
CA GLY A 82 -7.68 -17.84 -12.25
C GLY A 82 -8.43 -16.97 -11.24
N GLU A 83 -8.07 -17.00 -9.95
CA GLU A 83 -8.68 -16.08 -8.99
C GLU A 83 -8.21 -14.64 -9.22
N ASP A 84 -9.15 -13.70 -9.11
CA ASP A 84 -8.88 -12.27 -9.15
C ASP A 84 -8.11 -11.79 -7.91
N ALA A 85 -7.39 -10.67 -8.07
CA ALA A 85 -6.77 -9.96 -6.96
C ALA A 85 -7.32 -8.54 -6.83
N TYR A 86 -7.40 -8.03 -5.61
CA TYR A 86 -7.42 -6.59 -5.40
C TYR A 86 -5.99 -6.06 -5.39
N ALA A 87 -5.73 -5.07 -6.25
CA ALA A 87 -4.55 -4.22 -6.14
C ALA A 87 -4.85 -3.14 -5.09
N MET A 88 -4.09 -3.13 -4.00
CA MET A 88 -4.32 -2.24 -2.87
C MET A 88 -3.17 -1.26 -2.68
N ARG A 89 -3.45 -0.05 -2.16
CA ARG A 89 -2.47 1.00 -1.88
C ARG A 89 -2.65 1.60 -0.50
N ARG A 90 -1.55 1.87 0.21
CA ARG A 90 -1.51 2.68 1.45
C ARG A 90 -0.64 3.92 1.20
N SER A 91 -1.15 5.11 1.54
CA SER A 91 -0.35 6.35 1.51
C SER A 91 0.62 6.36 2.69
N LEU A 92 1.91 6.47 2.39
CA LEU A 92 2.95 6.63 3.42
C LEU A 92 3.20 8.09 3.79
N VAL A 93 2.82 9.05 2.93
CA VAL A 93 2.88 10.48 3.27
C VAL A 93 1.98 10.78 4.46
N LYS A 94 0.73 10.29 4.43
CA LYS A 94 -0.19 10.42 5.56
C LYS A 94 0.32 9.69 6.81
N PHE A 95 0.78 8.45 6.63
CA PHE A 95 1.32 7.65 7.74
C PHE A 95 2.52 8.34 8.41
N ALA A 96 3.43 8.92 7.64
CA ALA A 96 4.58 9.65 8.16
C ALA A 96 4.16 10.88 8.97
N ALA A 97 3.20 11.64 8.47
CA ALA A 97 2.65 12.81 9.18
C ALA A 97 1.98 12.39 10.50
N ASP A 98 1.13 11.37 10.47
CA ASP A 98 0.38 10.89 11.63
C ASP A 98 1.30 10.26 12.72
N ASN A 99 2.50 9.79 12.34
CA ASN A 99 3.42 9.08 13.24
C ASN A 99 4.76 9.81 13.46
N HIS A 100 4.87 11.06 13.00
CA HIS A 100 6.08 11.88 13.12
C HIS A 100 7.36 11.21 12.58
N ILE A 101 7.25 10.54 11.42
CA ILE A 101 8.37 9.87 10.76
C ILE A 101 9.08 10.87 9.84
N GLU A 102 10.41 10.95 9.93
CA GLU A 102 11.22 11.87 9.13
C GLU A 102 11.84 11.14 7.92
N PRO A 103 11.47 11.50 6.67
CA PRO A 103 12.04 10.92 5.46
C PRO A 103 13.45 11.48 5.16
N ALA A 104 14.27 10.76 4.39
CA ALA A 104 15.62 11.21 4.00
C ALA A 104 15.65 12.56 3.27
N LYS A 105 14.64 12.86 2.44
CA LYS A 105 14.48 14.16 1.76
C LYS A 105 13.13 14.78 2.08
N LYS A 106 13.07 15.56 3.16
CA LYS A 106 11.82 16.09 3.74
C LYS A 106 11.01 16.99 2.82
N GLU A 107 11.63 17.99 2.19
CA GLU A 107 10.85 18.91 1.33
C GLU A 107 10.27 18.18 0.12
N ALA A 108 11.06 17.34 -0.54
CA ALA A 108 10.62 16.56 -1.69
C ALA A 108 9.52 15.54 -1.35
N PHE A 109 9.56 14.94 -0.15
CA PHE A 109 8.59 13.93 0.28
C PHE A 109 7.20 14.51 0.52
N PHE A 110 7.13 15.65 1.20
CA PHE A 110 5.88 16.33 1.55
C PHE A 110 5.39 17.33 0.50
N ALA A 111 6.17 17.57 -0.56
CA ALA A 111 5.72 18.37 -1.69
C ALA A 111 4.41 17.81 -2.27
N THR A 112 3.40 18.66 -2.39
CA THR A 112 2.17 18.30 -3.09
C THR A 112 2.52 18.08 -4.55
N SER A 113 2.17 16.92 -5.11
CA SER A 113 2.20 16.72 -6.55
C SER A 113 1.10 17.60 -7.15
N ASN A 114 1.40 18.88 -7.37
CA ASN A 114 0.50 19.84 -7.99
C ASN A 114 0.00 19.27 -9.33
N GLY A 115 -1.29 18.94 -9.40
CA GLY A 115 -2.03 18.88 -10.67
C GLY A 115 -2.65 17.56 -11.14
N LYS A 116 -2.39 16.39 -10.53
CA LYS A 116 -2.86 15.10 -11.12
C LYS A 116 -4.04 14.39 -10.42
N ASP A 117 -4.33 14.68 -9.14
CA ASP A 117 -5.49 14.06 -8.45
C ASP A 117 -6.84 14.47 -9.07
N ALA A 118 -6.93 15.68 -9.64
CA ALA A 118 -8.11 16.12 -10.38
C ALA A 118 -8.30 15.38 -11.72
N ALA A 119 -7.21 14.88 -12.33
CA ALA A 119 -7.25 14.21 -13.62
C ALA A 119 -7.60 12.71 -13.52
N ARG A 120 -7.32 12.06 -12.38
CA ARG A 120 -7.72 10.66 -12.16
C ARG A 120 -9.22 10.51 -11.93
N LYS A 121 -9.86 11.51 -11.29
CA LYS A 121 -11.32 11.53 -11.08
C LYS A 121 -12.13 11.74 -12.38
N ARG A 122 -11.50 12.28 -13.44
CA ARG A 122 -12.14 12.53 -14.74
C ARG A 122 -12.11 11.34 -15.71
N ARG A 123 -11.27 10.32 -15.46
CA ARG A 123 -11.10 9.16 -16.37
C ARG A 123 -12.02 7.97 -16.08
N ASN A 124 -12.76 7.98 -14.96
CA ASN A 124 -13.70 6.91 -14.59
C ASN A 124 -15.18 7.25 -14.86
N VAL A 125 -15.45 8.21 -15.75
CA VAL A 125 -16.80 8.48 -16.27
C VAL A 125 -16.71 8.48 -17.79
N GLY A 126 -16.80 7.29 -18.38
CA GLY A 126 -16.76 7.04 -19.81
C GLY A 126 -17.16 5.61 -20.09
#